data_AF-A0A1E7HVH9-F1
#
_entry.id   AF-A0A1E7HVH9-F1
#
_cell.length_a   1.000
_cell.length_b   1.000
_cell.length_c   1.000
_cell.angle_alpha   90.00
_cell.angle_beta   90.00
_cell.angle_gamma   90.00
#
_symmetry.space_group_name_H-M   'P 1'
#
loop_
_entity.id
_entity.type
_entity.pdbx_description
1 polymer ?
#
loop_
_entity_poly.entity_id
_entity_poly.type
_entity_poly.pdbx_seq_one_letter_code
_entity_poly.pdbx_strand_id
1 'polypeptide(L)'
;MFETIFGGISGLLGSVITSIVSYKTQKLKNEHDIAMADIELKKMDKEKEIMLAEAEANIRITEVETEAKIELADADVFKESIKAAQEKALSDKVHEMLLKGGRFSRIVAAFVAFLFGIVDFIKRMIRPSLTLYLVGLTTWITYIAWKIMETHNQQLTGKQATDIFDQVITIVIYLTVTCVTWWFGDRRMAKFLMRLNDGNIKDQSDLRKKTSSPSIPMM
;
A
#
# COMPACT_ATOMS: atom_id res chain seq x y z
N MET A 1 -89.59 16.07 -44.18
CA MET A 1 -88.40 15.92 -45.05
C MET A 1 -87.35 17.04 -44.87
N PHE A 2 -87.59 18.08 -44.04
CA PHE A 2 -86.61 19.14 -43.76
C PHE A 2 -85.72 18.84 -42.52
N GLU A 3 -86.22 18.10 -41.53
CA GLU A 3 -85.48 17.80 -40.29
C GLU A 3 -84.33 16.79 -40.47
N THR A 4 -84.43 15.89 -41.45
CA THR A 4 -83.41 14.85 -41.70
C THR A 4 -82.18 15.38 -42.43
N ILE A 5 -82.35 16.40 -43.29
CA ILE A 5 -81.26 17.06 -44.01
C ILE A 5 -80.47 17.97 -43.06
N PHE A 6 -81.17 18.66 -42.14
CA PHE A 6 -80.52 19.53 -41.16
C PHE A 6 -79.72 18.73 -40.12
N GLY A 7 -80.22 17.56 -39.70
CA GLY A 7 -79.48 16.63 -38.82
C GLY A 7 -78.20 16.06 -39.44
N GLY A 8 -78.19 15.80 -40.76
CA GLY A 8 -77.01 15.34 -41.49
C GLY A 8 -75.93 16.41 -41.64
N ILE A 9 -76.32 17.67 -41.83
CA ILE A 9 -75.40 18.82 -41.94
C ILE A 9 -74.80 19.17 -40.56
N SER A 10 -75.59 19.10 -39.48
CA SER A 10 -75.07 19.32 -38.12
C SER A 10 -74.09 18.23 -37.66
N GLY A 11 -74.28 16.97 -38.09
CA GLY A 11 -73.36 15.88 -37.80
C GLY A 11 -72.01 16.02 -38.51
N LEU A 12 -72.02 16.48 -39.77
CA LEU A 12 -70.79 16.77 -40.53
C LEU A 12 -70.03 17.97 -39.95
N LEU A 13 -70.73 19.03 -39.55
CA LEU A 13 -70.10 20.18 -38.87
C LEU A 13 -69.50 19.79 -37.51
N GLY A 14 -70.19 18.94 -36.74
CA GLY A 14 -69.65 18.38 -35.50
C GLY A 14 -68.36 17.59 -35.73
N SER A 15 -68.33 16.72 -36.75
CA SER A 15 -67.15 15.91 -37.09
C SER A 15 -65.94 16.77 -37.50
N VAL A 16 -66.16 17.84 -38.27
CA VAL A 16 -65.08 18.77 -38.66
C VAL A 16 -64.54 19.54 -37.46
N ILE A 17 -65.42 20.01 -36.57
CA ILE A 17 -65.01 20.68 -35.33
C ILE A 17 -64.24 19.73 -34.42
N THR A 18 -64.71 18.48 -34.25
CA THR A 18 -64.01 17.46 -33.47
C THR A 18 -62.65 17.12 -34.04
N SER A 19 -62.50 17.08 -35.38
CA SER A 19 -61.21 16.83 -36.05
C SER A 19 -60.20 17.96 -35.83
N ILE A 20 -60.66 19.22 -35.83
CA ILE A 20 -59.80 20.38 -35.53
C ILE A 20 -59.36 20.39 -34.06
N VAL A 21 -60.29 20.07 -33.15
CA VAL A 21 -59.99 19.98 -31.71
C VAL A 21 -59.08 18.79 -31.40
N SER A 22 -59.29 17.64 -32.04
CA SER A 22 -58.43 16.46 -31.87
C SER A 22 -57.02 16.72 -32.39
N TYR A 23 -56.87 17.42 -33.52
CA TYR A 23 -55.56 17.82 -34.04
C TYR A 23 -54.81 18.75 -33.08
N LYS A 24 -55.50 19.77 -32.51
CA LYS A 24 -54.89 20.64 -31.48
C LYS A 24 -54.54 19.86 -30.21
N THR A 25 -55.40 18.95 -29.77
CA THR A 25 -55.17 18.11 -28.59
C THR A 25 -53.97 17.18 -28.79
N GLN A 26 -53.82 16.62 -30.00
CA GLN A 26 -52.70 15.76 -30.34
C GLN A 26 -51.39 16.55 -30.40
N LYS A 27 -51.41 17.79 -30.89
CA LYS A 27 -50.23 18.68 -30.85
C LYS A 27 -49.81 19.00 -29.41
N LEU A 28 -50.75 19.34 -28.53
CA LEU A 28 -50.51 19.57 -27.10
C LEU A 28 -49.95 18.34 -26.38
N LYS A 29 -50.44 17.13 -26.74
CA LYS A 29 -49.89 15.87 -26.22
C LYS A 29 -48.44 15.66 -26.67
N ASN A 30 -48.14 15.87 -27.95
CA ASN A 30 -46.76 15.74 -28.45
C ASN A 30 -45.80 16.74 -27.77
N GLU A 31 -46.23 17.99 -27.58
CA GLU A 31 -45.43 19.00 -26.85
C GLU A 31 -45.22 18.60 -25.38
N HIS A 32 -46.24 18.04 -24.74
CA HIS A 32 -46.15 17.51 -23.38
C HIS A 32 -45.20 16.30 -23.31
N ASP A 33 -45.28 15.36 -24.25
CA ASP A 33 -44.43 14.17 -24.30
C ASP A 33 -42.95 14.54 -24.52
N ILE A 34 -42.68 15.54 -25.36
CA ILE A 34 -41.34 16.11 -25.54
C ILE A 34 -40.84 16.76 -24.25
N ALA A 35 -41.68 17.56 -23.58
CA ALA A 35 -41.31 18.21 -22.31
C ALA A 35 -41.04 17.19 -21.19
N MET A 36 -41.79 16.09 -21.16
CA MET A 36 -41.57 14.99 -20.21
C MET A 36 -40.27 14.24 -20.49
N ALA A 37 -39.97 13.95 -21.76
CA ALA A 37 -38.71 13.33 -22.16
C ALA A 37 -37.50 14.19 -21.76
N ASP A 38 -37.57 15.51 -21.94
CA ASP A 38 -36.51 16.43 -21.51
C ASP A 38 -36.31 16.46 -19.98
N ILE A 39 -37.41 16.36 -19.21
CA ILE A 39 -37.34 16.25 -17.74
C ILE A 39 -36.70 14.92 -17.33
N GLU A 40 -37.04 13.83 -18.02
CA GLU A 40 -36.48 12.49 -17.75
C GLU A 40 -34.99 12.42 -18.07
N LEU A 41 -34.55 13.00 -19.20
CA LEU A 41 -33.14 13.12 -19.55
C LEU A 41 -32.36 13.88 -18.47
N LYS A 42 -32.88 15.03 -18.01
CA LYS A 42 -32.26 15.81 -16.94
C LYS A 42 -32.21 15.08 -15.60
N LYS A 43 -33.19 14.21 -15.30
CA LYS A 43 -33.17 13.37 -14.10
C LYS A 43 -32.10 12.27 -14.22
N MET A 44 -32.03 11.58 -15.36
CA MET A 44 -31.02 10.56 -15.59
C MET A 44 -29.59 11.12 -15.53
N ASP A 45 -29.35 12.32 -16.05
CA ASP A 45 -28.03 12.94 -15.97
C ASP A 45 -27.63 13.24 -14.51
N LYS A 46 -28.57 13.76 -13.71
CA LYS A 46 -28.35 13.98 -12.27
C LYS A 46 -28.14 12.67 -11.50
N GLU A 47 -28.89 11.62 -11.83
CA GLU A 47 -28.73 10.30 -11.22
C GLU A 47 -27.37 9.69 -11.55
N LYS A 48 -26.88 9.84 -12.79
CA LYS A 48 -25.52 9.43 -13.17
C LYS A 48 -24.46 10.20 -12.40
N GLU A 49 -24.61 11.52 -12.26
CA GLU A 49 -23.68 12.33 -11.46
C GLU A 49 -23.63 11.87 -10.00
N ILE A 50 -24.79 11.60 -9.39
CA ILE A 50 -24.87 11.07 -8.02
C ILE A 50 -24.21 9.69 -7.94
N MET A 51 -24.49 8.79 -8.88
CA MET A 51 -23.92 7.45 -8.92
C MET A 51 -22.39 7.47 -9.06
N LEU A 52 -21.86 8.36 -9.89
CA LEU A 52 -20.41 8.55 -10.05
C LEU A 52 -19.80 9.10 -8.76
N ALA A 53 -20.44 10.09 -8.13
CA ALA A 53 -19.98 10.64 -6.86
C ALA A 53 -19.97 9.59 -5.72
N GLU A 54 -20.98 8.72 -5.66
CA GLU A 54 -21.03 7.61 -4.70
C GLU A 54 -19.95 6.55 -4.99
N ALA A 55 -19.74 6.21 -6.26
CA ALA A 55 -18.69 5.28 -6.66
C ALA A 55 -17.30 5.80 -6.32
N GLU A 56 -17.02 7.07 -6.61
CA GLU A 56 -15.76 7.74 -6.25
C GLU A 56 -15.56 7.80 -4.73
N ALA A 57 -16.63 8.11 -3.97
CA ALA A 57 -16.57 8.10 -2.51
C ALA A 57 -16.24 6.70 -1.97
N ASN A 58 -16.86 5.65 -2.50
CA ASN A 58 -16.59 4.27 -2.11
C ASN A 58 -15.17 3.81 -2.47
N ILE A 59 -14.68 4.19 -3.65
CA ILE A 59 -13.28 3.94 -4.05
C ILE A 59 -12.34 4.61 -3.05
N ARG A 60 -12.58 5.89 -2.74
CA ARG A 60 -11.74 6.65 -1.80
C ARG A 60 -11.76 6.07 -0.39
N ILE A 61 -12.93 5.63 0.11
CA ILE A 61 -13.02 4.93 1.40
C ILE A 61 -12.21 3.63 1.37
N THR A 62 -12.33 2.86 0.30
CA THR A 62 -11.60 1.58 0.14
C THR A 62 -10.09 1.80 0.05
N GLU A 63 -9.64 2.84 -0.64
CA GLU A 63 -8.23 3.25 -0.71
C GLU A 63 -7.69 3.63 0.66
N VAL A 64 -8.38 4.52 1.39
CA VAL A 64 -7.98 4.94 2.74
C VAL A 64 -7.95 3.75 3.71
N GLU A 65 -8.92 2.84 3.64
CA GLU A 65 -8.89 1.62 4.46
C GLU A 65 -7.73 0.69 4.09
N THR A 66 -7.42 0.58 2.81
CA THR A 66 -6.34 -0.28 2.33
C THR A 66 -4.98 0.29 2.74
N GLU A 67 -4.78 1.60 2.59
CA GLU A 67 -3.61 2.32 3.09
C GLU A 67 -3.48 2.17 4.60
N ALA A 68 -4.55 2.39 5.37
CA ALA A 68 -4.54 2.19 6.82
C ALA A 68 -4.20 0.75 7.21
N LYS A 69 -4.71 -0.26 6.49
CA LYS A 69 -4.36 -1.68 6.72
C LYS A 69 -2.90 -1.97 6.39
N ILE A 70 -2.35 -1.36 5.34
CA ILE A 70 -0.93 -1.47 4.98
C ILE A 70 -0.07 -0.82 6.05
N GLU A 71 -0.43 0.37 6.54
CA GLU A 71 0.28 1.07 7.61
C GLU A 71 0.24 0.30 8.93
N LEU A 72 -0.92 -0.26 9.30
CA LEU A 72 -1.04 -1.10 10.49
C LEU A 72 -0.20 -2.37 10.35
N ALA A 73 -0.23 -3.04 9.20
CA ALA A 73 0.60 -4.20 8.93
C ALA A 73 2.10 -3.86 8.96
N ASP A 74 2.50 -2.70 8.44
CA ASP A 74 3.88 -2.23 8.48
C ASP A 74 4.32 -1.84 9.89
N ALA A 75 3.43 -1.24 10.68
CA ALA A 75 3.68 -0.93 12.09
C ALA A 75 3.81 -2.21 12.93
N ASP A 76 3.00 -3.23 12.68
CA ASP A 76 3.08 -4.51 13.38
C ASP A 76 4.31 -5.30 12.95
N VAL A 77 4.66 -5.33 11.66
CA VAL A 77 5.95 -5.84 11.20
C VAL A 77 7.11 -5.08 11.84
N PHE A 78 7.01 -3.77 12.00
CA PHE A 78 8.05 -2.98 12.64
C PHE A 78 8.19 -3.37 14.12
N LYS A 79 7.09 -3.48 14.85
CA LYS A 79 7.09 -3.98 16.24
C LYS A 79 7.68 -5.38 16.34
N GLU A 80 7.34 -6.28 15.42
CA GLU A 80 7.87 -7.63 15.41
C GLU A 80 9.33 -7.67 14.98
N SER A 81 9.78 -6.81 14.06
CA SER A 81 11.19 -6.69 13.68
C SER A 81 12.03 -6.12 14.82
N ILE A 82 11.48 -5.20 15.61
CA ILE A 82 12.08 -4.75 16.86
C ILE A 82 12.11 -5.91 17.84
N LYS A 83 11.01 -6.63 18.03
CA LYS A 83 10.97 -7.80 18.93
C LYS A 83 11.94 -8.89 18.50
N ALA A 84 12.08 -9.21 17.22
CA ALA A 84 13.02 -10.20 16.71
C ALA A 84 14.48 -9.71 16.80
N ALA A 85 14.73 -8.42 16.60
CA ALA A 85 16.04 -7.81 16.85
C ALA A 85 16.37 -7.67 18.35
N GLN A 86 15.36 -7.72 19.21
CA GLN A 86 15.44 -7.55 20.66
C GLN A 86 15.20 -8.86 21.42
N GLU A 87 14.80 -9.92 20.72
CA GLU A 87 14.66 -11.27 21.25
C GLU A 87 16.05 -11.69 21.67
N LYS A 88 16.20 -11.90 22.98
CA LYS A 88 17.49 -12.22 23.58
C LYS A 88 18.04 -13.43 22.84
N ALA A 89 19.28 -13.34 22.36
CA ALA A 89 19.98 -14.46 21.74
C ALA A 89 20.08 -15.71 22.64
N LEU A 90 19.75 -15.56 23.93
CA LEU A 90 19.54 -16.64 24.88
C LEU A 90 18.08 -17.11 24.86
N SER A 91 17.83 -18.20 24.14
CA SER A 91 16.63 -19.01 24.31
C SER A 91 16.44 -19.35 25.79
N ASP A 92 15.23 -19.19 26.33
CA ASP A 92 14.89 -19.50 27.72
C ASP A 92 15.34 -20.92 28.14
N LYS A 93 15.44 -21.84 27.18
CA LYS A 93 15.99 -23.20 27.37
C LYS A 93 17.47 -23.22 27.75
N VAL A 94 18.28 -22.32 27.19
CA VAL A 94 19.71 -22.18 27.53
C VAL A 94 19.84 -21.60 28.94
N HIS A 95 18.95 -20.68 29.32
CA HIS A 95 18.88 -20.17 30.69
C HIS A 95 18.46 -21.25 31.70
N GLU A 96 17.46 -22.07 31.38
CA GLU A 96 17.04 -23.19 32.25
C GLU A 96 18.11 -24.30 32.34
N MET A 97 18.79 -24.65 31.24
CA MET A 97 19.88 -25.63 31.25
C MET A 97 21.10 -25.15 32.04
N LEU A 98 21.42 -23.85 31.98
CA LEU A 98 22.56 -23.27 32.68
C LEU A 98 22.30 -22.99 34.18
N LEU A 99 21.05 -22.73 34.58
CA LEU A 99 20.70 -22.53 35.98
C LEU A 99 20.50 -23.84 36.76
N LYS A 100 20.18 -24.95 36.09
CA LYS A 100 20.07 -26.29 36.70
C LYS A 100 21.41 -27.00 36.93
N GLY A 101 22.51 -26.54 36.34
CA GLY A 101 23.85 -27.10 36.54
C GLY A 101 24.57 -26.57 37.79
N GLY A 102 25.48 -27.38 38.36
CA GLY A 102 26.29 -27.03 39.54
C GLY A 102 27.16 -25.77 39.37
N ARG A 103 27.88 -25.33 40.43
CA ARG A 103 28.63 -24.05 40.49
C ARG A 103 29.48 -23.73 39.26
N PHE A 104 30.07 -24.73 38.60
CA PHE A 104 30.87 -24.57 37.40
C PHE A 104 30.03 -24.16 36.17
N SER A 105 28.80 -24.67 36.04
CA SER A 105 27.86 -24.34 34.97
C SER A 105 27.45 -22.87 34.99
N ARG A 106 27.30 -22.25 36.18
CA ARG A 106 27.00 -20.81 36.29
C ARG A 106 28.12 -19.90 35.81
N ILE A 107 29.38 -20.30 35.98
CA ILE A 107 30.54 -19.51 35.51
C ILE A 107 30.58 -19.53 33.98
N VAL A 108 30.40 -20.72 33.39
CA VAL A 108 30.29 -20.87 31.93
C VAL A 108 29.08 -20.11 31.39
N ALA A 109 27.94 -20.14 32.10
CA ALA A 109 26.75 -19.39 31.75
C ALA A 109 26.98 -17.89 31.71
N ALA A 110 27.65 -17.34 32.73
CA ALA A 110 27.97 -15.93 32.81
C ALA A 110 28.92 -15.52 31.66
N PHE A 111 29.90 -16.36 31.32
CA PHE A 111 30.81 -16.11 30.21
C PHE A 111 30.11 -16.14 28.84
N VAL A 112 29.23 -17.12 28.62
CA VAL A 112 28.43 -17.23 27.39
C VAL A 112 27.45 -16.06 27.27
N ALA A 113 26.76 -15.71 28.36
CA ALA A 113 25.86 -14.54 28.39
C ALA A 113 26.62 -13.23 28.13
N PHE A 114 27.83 -13.09 28.63
CA PHE A 114 28.70 -11.95 28.35
C PHE A 114 29.09 -11.88 26.87
N LEU A 115 29.50 -13.01 26.25
CA LEU A 115 29.78 -13.09 24.82
C LEU A 115 28.57 -12.71 23.96
N PHE A 116 27.38 -13.23 24.29
CA PHE A 116 26.15 -12.84 23.59
C PHE A 116 25.82 -11.37 23.79
N GLY A 117 26.04 -10.82 24.99
CA GLY A 117 25.90 -9.39 25.25
C GLY A 117 26.82 -8.53 24.36
N ILE A 118 28.06 -8.98 24.11
CA ILE A 118 28.97 -8.31 23.17
C ILE A 118 28.45 -8.42 21.74
N VAL A 119 27.97 -9.59 21.31
CA VAL A 119 27.42 -9.77 19.95
C VAL A 119 26.21 -8.87 19.74
N ASP A 120 25.30 -8.78 20.72
CA ASP A 120 24.14 -7.90 20.67
C ASP A 120 24.54 -6.41 20.70
N PHE A 121 25.60 -6.06 21.44
CA PHE A 121 26.17 -4.71 21.43
C PHE A 121 26.74 -4.36 20.04
N ILE A 122 27.53 -5.25 19.43
CA ILE A 122 28.08 -5.07 18.09
C ILE A 122 26.95 -4.92 17.07
N LYS A 123 25.94 -5.80 17.10
CA LYS A 123 24.78 -5.71 16.20
C LYS A 123 24.05 -4.36 16.32
N ARG A 124 23.89 -3.86 17.55
CA ARG A 124 23.30 -2.53 17.79
C ARG A 124 24.19 -1.39 17.32
N MET A 125 25.51 -1.56 17.32
CA MET A 125 26.49 -0.57 16.86
C MET A 125 26.72 -0.56 15.35
N ILE A 126 26.51 -1.67 14.64
CA ILE A 126 26.73 -1.75 13.18
C ILE A 126 25.99 -0.63 12.42
N ARG A 127 24.74 -0.33 12.82
CA ARG A 127 23.93 0.72 12.16
C ARG A 127 24.53 2.12 12.30
N PRO A 128 24.73 2.68 13.52
CA PRO A 128 25.35 3.99 13.67
C PRO A 128 26.80 4.02 13.16
N SER A 129 27.56 2.92 13.26
CA SER A 129 28.91 2.85 12.71
C SER A 129 28.93 2.97 11.18
N LEU A 130 28.02 2.29 10.47
CA LEU A 130 27.91 2.42 9.01
C LEU A 130 27.51 3.85 8.59
N THR A 131 26.59 4.48 9.33
CA THR A 131 26.20 5.86 9.05
C THR A 131 27.35 6.85 9.29
N LEU A 132 28.05 6.73 10.42
CA LEU A 132 29.24 7.55 10.71
C LEU A 132 30.35 7.32 9.69
N TYR A 133 30.57 6.08 9.28
CA TYR A 133 31.54 5.73 8.26
C TYR A 133 31.17 6.37 6.91
N LEU A 134 29.91 6.28 6.49
CA LEU A 134 29.46 6.86 5.23
C LEU A 134 29.62 8.39 5.24
N VAL A 135 29.18 9.07 6.31
CA VAL A 135 29.35 10.53 6.44
C VAL A 135 30.82 10.95 6.50
N GLY A 136 31.63 10.21 7.25
CA GLY A 136 33.07 10.48 7.36
C GLY A 136 33.80 10.28 6.04
N LEU A 137 33.50 9.19 5.33
CA LEU A 137 34.11 8.85 4.05
C LEU A 137 33.69 9.84 2.96
N THR A 138 32.41 10.22 2.88
CA THR A 138 31.96 11.24 1.92
C THR A 138 32.63 12.58 2.18
N THR A 139 32.67 13.02 3.44
CA THR A 139 33.35 14.26 3.85
C THR A 139 34.84 14.22 3.49
N TRP A 140 35.51 13.09 3.74
CA TRP A 140 36.92 12.91 3.43
C TRP A 140 37.21 12.94 1.92
N ILE A 141 36.40 12.27 1.12
CA ILE A 141 36.55 12.29 -0.34
C ILE A 141 36.31 13.70 -0.89
N THR A 142 35.29 14.41 -0.40
CA THR A 142 35.05 15.81 -0.77
C THR A 142 36.22 16.71 -0.41
N TYR A 143 36.83 16.50 0.76
CA TYR A 143 38.02 17.24 1.18
C TYR A 143 39.23 16.99 0.27
N ILE A 144 39.49 15.74 -0.11
CA ILE A 144 40.57 15.40 -1.05
C ILE A 144 40.31 16.03 -2.42
N ALA A 145 39.08 15.95 -2.93
CA ALA A 145 38.71 16.55 -4.21
C ALA A 145 38.93 18.07 -4.20
N TRP A 146 38.54 18.75 -3.12
CA TRP A 146 38.80 20.18 -2.91
C TRP A 146 40.30 20.49 -2.94
N LYS A 147 41.10 19.73 -2.18
CA LYS A 147 42.56 19.94 -2.10
C LYS A 147 43.25 19.74 -3.44
N ILE A 148 42.84 18.74 -4.23
CA ILE A 148 43.38 18.48 -5.56
C ILE A 148 43.12 19.68 -6.48
N MET A 149 41.91 20.26 -6.45
CA MET A 149 41.60 21.47 -7.23
C MET A 149 42.45 22.67 -6.82
N GLU A 150 42.63 22.90 -5.51
CA GLU A 150 43.41 24.02 -4.99
C GLU A 150 44.90 23.90 -5.37
N THR A 151 45.45 22.68 -5.35
CA THR A 151 46.88 22.44 -5.63
C THR A 151 47.20 22.52 -7.13
N HIS A 152 46.25 22.21 -8.01
CA HIS A 152 46.44 22.15 -9.47
C HIS A 152 45.74 23.29 -10.24
N ASN A 153 45.47 24.41 -9.56
CA ASN A 153 44.71 25.59 -10.02
C ASN A 153 45.17 26.26 -11.34
N GLN A 154 46.22 25.74 -12.01
CA GLN A 154 46.70 26.23 -13.32
C GLN A 154 46.98 25.16 -14.39
N GLN A 155 46.80 23.86 -14.12
CA GLN A 155 47.10 22.81 -15.14
C GLN A 155 46.04 21.71 -15.32
N LEU A 156 44.98 21.68 -14.51
CA LEU A 156 43.87 20.77 -14.78
C LEU A 156 43.00 21.35 -15.90
N THR A 157 42.94 20.63 -17.02
CA THR A 157 41.94 20.92 -18.06
C THR A 157 40.56 20.73 -17.42
N GLY A 158 39.59 21.63 -17.66
CA GLY A 158 38.26 21.56 -17.02
C GLY A 158 37.59 20.18 -17.12
N LYS A 159 37.90 19.43 -18.19
CA LYS A 159 37.47 18.04 -18.39
C LYS A 159 38.03 17.04 -17.36
N GLN A 160 39.27 17.18 -16.93
CA GLN A 160 39.86 16.29 -15.92
C GLN A 160 39.29 16.56 -14.53
N ALA A 161 38.96 17.81 -14.21
CA ALA A 161 38.28 18.14 -12.96
C ALA A 161 36.88 17.53 -12.92
N THR A 162 36.12 17.60 -14.02
CA THR A 162 34.80 16.97 -14.10
C THR A 162 34.86 15.45 -13.99
N ASP A 163 35.86 14.80 -14.61
CA ASP A 163 36.02 13.34 -14.53
C ASP A 163 36.31 12.85 -13.10
N ILE A 164 37.12 13.61 -12.33
CA ILE A 164 37.39 13.30 -10.92
C ILE A 164 36.12 13.44 -10.08
N PHE A 165 35.32 14.48 -10.29
CA PHE A 165 34.05 14.65 -9.58
C PHE A 165 33.05 13.55 -9.93
N ASP A 166 32.97 13.14 -11.19
CA ASP A 166 32.05 12.09 -11.63
C ASP A 166 32.39 10.73 -10.98
N GLN A 167 33.67 10.40 -10.89
CA GLN A 167 34.13 9.20 -10.18
C GLN A 167 33.81 9.26 -8.67
N VAL A 168 34.05 10.41 -8.03
CA VAL A 168 33.70 10.62 -6.62
C VAL A 168 32.21 10.45 -6.38
N ILE A 169 31.38 11.09 -7.19
CA ILE A 169 29.91 11.00 -7.09
C ILE A 169 29.46 9.55 -7.29
N THR A 170 30.01 8.85 -8.29
CA THR A 170 29.71 7.44 -8.56
C THR A 170 30.02 6.55 -7.35
N ILE A 171 31.17 6.74 -6.70
CA ILE A 171 31.55 5.98 -5.50
C ILE A 171 30.61 6.29 -4.32
N VAL A 172 30.25 7.55 -4.12
CA VAL A 172 29.30 7.95 -3.05
C VAL A 172 27.92 7.36 -3.29
N ILE A 173 27.41 7.41 -4.52
CA ILE A 173 26.12 6.82 -4.88
C ILE A 173 26.17 5.30 -4.66
N TYR A 174 27.22 4.63 -5.12
CA TYR A 174 27.39 3.19 -4.94
C TYR A 174 27.39 2.78 -3.46
N LEU A 175 28.16 3.48 -2.62
CA LEU A 175 28.21 3.22 -1.18
C LEU A 175 26.85 3.49 -0.51
N THR A 176 26.17 4.55 -0.92
CA THR A 176 24.83 4.90 -0.40
C THR A 176 23.82 3.83 -0.77
N VAL A 177 23.77 3.39 -2.03
CA VAL A 177 22.87 2.33 -2.51
C VAL A 177 23.14 1.02 -1.78
N THR A 178 24.41 0.64 -1.57
CA THR A 178 24.77 -0.55 -0.80
C THR A 178 24.30 -0.46 0.65
N CYS A 179 24.51 0.68 1.31
CA CYS A 179 24.05 0.90 2.70
C CYS A 179 22.52 0.84 2.81
N VAL A 180 21.81 1.51 1.89
CA VAL A 180 20.34 1.52 1.83
C VAL A 180 19.80 0.11 1.54
N THR A 181 20.40 -0.60 0.58
CA THR A 181 20.01 -1.97 0.24
C THR A 181 20.20 -2.91 1.43
N TRP A 182 21.29 -2.77 2.18
CA TRP A 182 21.51 -3.57 3.39
C TRP A 182 20.49 -3.22 4.50
N TRP A 183 20.19 -1.92 4.69
CA TRP A 183 19.19 -1.44 5.64
C TRP A 183 17.80 -2.00 5.36
N PHE A 184 17.37 -2.01 4.09
CA PHE A 184 16.05 -2.49 3.69
C PHE A 184 15.99 -3.99 3.40
N GLY A 185 17.10 -4.62 3.04
CA GLY A 185 17.21 -6.05 2.78
C GLY A 185 16.91 -6.87 4.03
N ASP A 186 17.47 -6.48 5.17
CA ASP A 186 17.23 -7.10 6.48
C ASP A 186 15.73 -7.04 6.86
N ARG A 187 15.07 -5.90 6.61
CA ARG A 187 13.62 -5.71 6.83
C ARG A 187 12.76 -6.58 5.91
N ARG A 188 13.13 -6.73 4.64
CA ARG A 188 12.40 -7.58 3.68
C ARG A 188 12.53 -9.06 4.02
N MET A 189 13.70 -9.51 4.49
CA MET A 189 13.89 -10.88 4.93
C MET A 189 13.08 -11.22 6.18
N ALA A 190 12.98 -10.29 7.14
CA ALA A 190 12.07 -10.45 8.28
C ALA A 190 10.60 -10.62 7.83
N LYS A 191 10.11 -9.75 6.92
CA LYS A 191 8.77 -9.87 6.33
C LYS A 191 8.55 -11.21 5.62
N PHE A 192 9.55 -11.68 4.88
CA PHE A 192 9.46 -12.96 4.16
C PHE A 192 9.39 -14.16 5.11
N LEU A 193 10.21 -14.16 6.17
CA LEU A 193 10.19 -15.21 7.20
C LEU A 193 8.87 -15.25 7.97
N MET A 194 8.26 -14.10 8.26
CA MET A 194 6.92 -14.03 8.87
C MET A 194 5.84 -14.64 7.99
N ARG A 195 5.83 -14.30 6.69
CA ARG A 195 4.86 -14.88 5.74
C ARG A 195 5.00 -16.40 5.60
N LEU A 196 6.24 -16.90 5.63
CA LEU A 196 6.50 -18.34 5.68
C LEU A 196 5.94 -18.98 6.95
N ASN A 197 6.12 -18.34 8.10
CA ASN A 197 5.62 -18.86 9.38
C ASN A 197 4.09 -18.83 9.46
N ASP A 198 3.44 -17.74 9.02
CA ASP A 198 1.98 -17.58 9.02
C ASP A 198 1.28 -18.56 8.07
N GLY A 199 1.86 -18.81 6.90
CA GLY A 199 1.36 -19.83 5.97
C GLY A 199 1.38 -21.22 6.60
N ASN A 200 2.44 -21.54 7.32
CA ASN A 200 2.62 -22.84 7.96
C ASN A 200 1.65 -23.06 9.15
N ILE A 201 1.31 -21.99 9.89
CA ILE A 201 0.35 -22.04 11.01
C ILE A 201 -1.08 -22.27 10.50
N LYS A 202 -1.47 -21.60 9.40
CA LYS A 202 -2.79 -21.81 8.79
C LYS A 202 -2.98 -23.25 8.32
N ASP A 203 -1.99 -23.80 7.62
CA ASP A 203 -2.04 -25.20 7.16
C ASP A 203 -2.19 -26.20 8.32
N GLN A 204 -1.48 -25.99 9.44
CA GLN A 204 -1.64 -26.85 10.63
C GLN A 204 -3.03 -26.74 11.27
N SER A 205 -3.62 -25.54 11.27
CA SER A 205 -4.96 -25.32 11.84
C SER A 205 -6.05 -26.00 11.01
N ASP A 206 -5.91 -26.01 9.68
CA ASP A 206 -6.84 -26.67 8.77
C ASP A 206 -6.70 -28.19 8.81
N LEU A 207 -5.47 -28.70 8.98
CA LEU A 207 -5.22 -30.12 9.22
C LEU A 207 -5.85 -30.62 10.53
N ARG A 208 -5.77 -29.84 11.63
CA ARG A 208 -6.44 -30.19 12.90
C ARG A 208 -7.95 -30.20 12.78
N LYS A 209 -8.56 -29.27 12.04
CA LYS A 209 -10.01 -29.26 11.81
C LYS A 209 -10.48 -30.48 11.00
N LYS A 210 -9.67 -30.95 10.04
CA LYS A 210 -9.97 -32.17 9.28
C LYS A 210 -9.91 -33.44 10.13
N THR A 211 -9.00 -33.52 11.10
CA THR A 211 -8.87 -34.71 11.97
C THR A 211 -9.82 -34.72 13.15
N SER A 212 -10.38 -33.57 13.56
CA SER A 212 -11.38 -33.46 14.62
C SER A 212 -12.83 -33.57 14.15
N SER A 213 -13.07 -33.69 12.84
CA SER A 213 -14.44 -33.89 12.33
C SER A 213 -14.87 -35.33 12.64
N PRO A 214 -15.98 -35.54 13.38
CA PRO A 214 -16.40 -36.88 13.78
C PRO A 214 -16.68 -37.72 12.53
N SER A 215 -15.97 -38.84 12.43
CA SER A 215 -16.23 -39.87 11.43
C SER A 215 -17.71 -40.23 11.47
N ILE A 216 -18.43 -39.85 10.41
CA ILE A 216 -19.82 -40.19 10.19
C ILE A 216 -19.92 -41.73 10.34
N PRO A 217 -20.72 -42.26 11.27
CA PRO A 217 -20.89 -43.69 11.36
C PRO A 217 -21.48 -44.17 10.04
N MET A 218 -20.73 -45.01 9.32
CA MET A 218 -21.26 -45.75 8.18
C MET A 218 -22.37 -46.65 8.72
N MET A 219 -23.62 -46.29 8.41
CA MET A 219 -24.76 -47.21 8.42
C MET A 219 -24.75 -48.02 7.13
#